data_AF-A0A955FKT9-F1
#
_entry.id   AF-A0A955FKT9-F1
#
_cell.length_a   1.000
_cell.length_b   1.000
_cell.length_c   1.000
_cell.angle_alpha   90.00
_cell.angle_beta   90.00
_cell.angle_gamma   90.00
#
_symmetry.space_group_name_H-M   'P 1'
#
loop_
_entity.id
_entity.type
_entity.pdbx_description
1 polymer ?
#
loop_
_entity_poly.entity_id
_entity_poly.type
_entity_poly.pdbx_seq_one_letter_code
_entity_poly.pdbx_strand_id
1 'polypeptide(L)'
;MSENYSVTVLGGGTGTRAVLSGLREHPVDLTAVINMSDNGGSSGILRREMGVPPPGDVRQAIAALSASPEHAIASFEHRVGPDLARNGSAAMKYAGHPVGNLLLANMMTDLGVKEGIKAVSDMFRVTGRVLPVTEDV
;
A
#
# COMPACT_ATOMS: atom_id res chain seq x y z
N MET A 1 19.31 -26.22 -11.37
CA MET A 1 18.63 -25.28 -10.44
C MET A 1 19.06 -23.89 -10.86
N SER A 2 18.17 -23.08 -11.45
CA SER A 2 18.50 -21.68 -11.69
C SER A 2 18.56 -20.97 -10.34
N GLU A 3 19.68 -20.33 -10.02
CA GLU A 3 19.75 -19.48 -8.83
C GLU A 3 18.76 -18.33 -9.00
N ASN A 4 17.76 -18.26 -8.12
CA ASN A 4 16.92 -17.07 -8.01
C ASN A 4 17.72 -16.01 -7.27
N TYR A 5 17.99 -14.88 -7.92
CA TYR A 5 18.63 -13.75 -7.27
C TYR A 5 17.67 -13.12 -6.23
N SER A 6 18.19 -12.84 -5.04
CA SER A 6 17.47 -12.03 -4.05
C SER A 6 17.68 -10.56 -4.34
N VAL A 7 16.58 -9.83 -4.57
CA VAL A 7 16.61 -8.40 -4.90
C VAL A 7 15.83 -7.62 -3.84
N THR A 8 16.47 -6.64 -3.23
CA THR A 8 15.82 -5.72 -2.29
C THR A 8 15.72 -4.33 -2.91
N VAL A 9 14.51 -3.80 -2.99
CA VAL A 9 14.22 -2.44 -3.46
C VAL A 9 13.91 -1.58 -2.25
N LEU A 10 14.70 -0.52 -2.06
CA LEU A 10 14.50 0.49 -1.02
C LEU A 10 13.93 1.75 -1.67
N GLY A 11 12.76 2.22 -1.22
CA GLY A 11 12.20 3.44 -1.79
C GLY A 11 10.76 3.74 -1.38
N GLY A 12 10.10 4.54 -2.21
CA GLY A 12 8.65 4.74 -2.21
C GLY A 12 8.20 5.49 -3.45
N GLY A 13 6.96 5.96 -3.45
CA GLY A 13 6.34 6.66 -4.57
C GLY A 13 6.28 5.88 -5.87
N THR A 14 6.04 6.62 -6.95
CA THR A 14 5.76 6.09 -8.28
C THR A 14 6.95 5.42 -8.96
N GLY A 15 8.18 5.89 -8.68
CA GLY A 15 9.40 5.28 -9.23
C GLY A 15 9.59 3.86 -8.71
N THR A 16 9.39 3.65 -7.40
CA THR A 16 9.46 2.33 -6.78
C THR A 16 8.39 1.40 -7.33
N ARG A 17 7.16 1.89 -7.53
CA ARG A 17 6.09 1.13 -8.18
C ARG A 17 6.51 0.62 -9.57
N ALA A 18 7.08 1.49 -10.41
CA ALA A 18 7.51 1.11 -11.76
C ALA A 18 8.60 0.03 -11.74
N VAL A 19 9.61 0.20 -10.87
CA VAL A 19 10.70 -0.78 -10.69
C VAL A 19 10.16 -2.13 -10.22
N LEU A 20 9.29 -2.15 -9.21
CA LEU A 20 8.69 -3.38 -8.69
C LEU A 20 7.83 -4.09 -9.73
N SER A 21 7.03 -3.35 -10.50
CA SER A 21 6.20 -3.94 -11.57
C SER A 21 7.06 -4.61 -12.64
N GLY A 22 8.17 -4.00 -13.06
CA GLY A 22 9.10 -4.63 -14.02
C GLY A 22 9.85 -5.82 -13.44
N LEU A 23 10.38 -5.70 -12.22
CA LEU A 23 11.14 -6.78 -11.58
C LEU A 23 10.29 -8.03 -11.31
N ARG A 24 8.99 -7.87 -11.08
CA ARG A 24 8.05 -8.98 -10.88
C ARG A 24 7.98 -9.94 -12.07
N GLU A 25 8.29 -9.49 -13.28
CA GLU A 25 8.28 -10.33 -14.48
C GLU A 25 9.52 -11.24 -14.60
N HIS A 26 10.47 -11.09 -13.68
CA HIS A 26 11.71 -11.87 -13.65
C HIS A 26 11.71 -12.91 -12.52
N PRO A 27 12.48 -14.01 -12.68
CA PRO A 27 12.62 -15.04 -11.64
C PRO A 27 13.56 -14.56 -10.52
N VAL A 28 13.06 -13.69 -9.64
CA VAL A 28 13.80 -13.12 -8.50
C VAL A 28 12.99 -13.23 -7.21
N ASP A 29 13.67 -13.40 -6.07
CA ASP A 29 13.06 -13.25 -4.75
C ASP A 29 13.06 -11.76 -4.36
N LEU A 30 11.91 -11.11 -4.53
CA LEU A 30 11.79 -9.66 -4.42
C LEU A 30 11.31 -9.22 -3.04
N THR A 31 12.03 -8.29 -2.43
CA THR A 31 11.62 -7.62 -1.19
C THR A 31 11.61 -6.11 -1.39
N ALA A 32 10.47 -5.47 -1.11
CA ALA A 32 10.30 -4.04 -1.13
C ALA A 32 10.31 -3.50 0.31
N VAL A 33 11.27 -2.64 0.62
CA VAL A 33 11.34 -1.93 1.90
C VAL A 33 10.93 -0.48 1.64
N ILE A 34 9.79 -0.10 2.19
CA ILE A 34 9.05 1.10 1.79
C ILE A 34 9.19 2.20 2.84
N ASN A 35 9.47 3.42 2.37
CA ASN A 35 9.50 4.61 3.23
C ASN A 35 8.13 4.82 3.89
N MET A 36 8.13 5.34 5.12
CA MET A 36 6.91 5.68 5.87
C MET A 36 6.88 7.18 6.22
N SER A 37 7.40 8.04 5.34
CA SER A 37 7.59 9.48 5.61
C SER A 37 6.68 10.39 4.79
N ASP A 38 5.83 9.83 3.95
CA ASP A 38 4.90 10.62 3.13
C ASP A 38 3.82 11.30 3.99
N ASN A 39 3.71 12.62 3.88
CA ASN A 39 2.81 13.44 4.71
C ASN A 39 1.68 14.08 3.88
N GLY A 40 1.56 13.74 2.59
CA GLY A 40 0.61 14.35 1.67
C GLY A 40 -0.76 13.68 1.59
N GLY A 41 -1.80 14.47 1.28
CA GLY A 41 -3.14 13.98 0.91
C GLY A 41 -3.76 13.00 1.90
N SER A 42 -4.30 11.89 1.37
CA SER A 42 -4.96 10.84 2.17
C SER A 42 -4.03 10.21 3.22
N SER A 43 -2.75 10.02 2.91
CA SER A 43 -1.77 9.44 3.84
C SER A 43 -1.57 10.33 5.07
N GLY A 44 -1.40 11.64 4.84
CA GLY A 44 -1.25 12.62 5.92
C GLY A 44 -2.52 12.76 6.78
N ILE A 45 -3.71 12.65 6.18
CA ILE A 45 -4.98 12.67 6.93
C ILE A 45 -5.07 11.45 7.85
N LEU A 46 -4.86 10.24 7.31
CA LEU A 46 -4.94 9.00 8.10
C LEU A 46 -3.90 8.95 9.21
N ARG A 47 -2.69 9.46 8.97
CA ARG A 47 -1.68 9.58 10.02
C ARG A 47 -2.15 10.45 11.19
N ARG A 48 -2.77 11.60 10.91
CA ARG A 48 -3.29 12.51 11.96
C ARG A 48 -4.52 11.96 12.67
N GLU A 49 -5.41 11.28 11.95
CA GLU A 49 -6.69 10.82 12.50
C GLU A 49 -6.61 9.45 13.19
N MET A 50 -5.76 8.56 12.69
CA MET A 50 -5.67 7.18 13.17
C MET A 50 -4.34 6.85 13.87
N GLY A 51 -3.35 7.75 13.83
CA GLY A 51 -2.05 7.50 14.47
C GLY A 51 -1.32 6.30 13.86
N VAL A 52 -1.44 6.10 12.54
CA VAL A 52 -0.71 5.07 11.81
C VAL A 52 0.31 5.69 10.86
N PRO A 53 1.40 4.99 10.53
CA PRO A 53 2.32 5.49 9.52
C PRO A 53 1.62 5.61 8.16
N PRO A 54 2.09 6.49 7.27
CA PRO A 54 1.40 6.78 6.02
C PRO A 54 1.32 5.55 5.09
N PRO A 55 0.11 5.09 4.72
CA PRO A 55 -0.07 3.84 3.96
C PRO A 55 0.21 3.97 2.45
N GLY A 56 0.39 5.20 1.95
CA GLY A 56 0.33 5.52 0.52
C GLY A 56 1.34 4.77 -0.34
N ASP A 57 2.61 4.74 0.07
CA ASP A 57 3.67 4.08 -0.68
C ASP A 57 3.61 2.55 -0.54
N VAL A 58 3.24 2.06 0.65
CA VAL A 58 3.00 0.63 0.88
C VAL A 58 1.88 0.11 -0.01
N ARG A 59 0.77 0.86 -0.12
CA ARG A 59 -0.33 0.56 -1.05
C ARG A 59 0.19 0.40 -2.48
N GLN A 60 1.01 1.33 -2.96
CA GLN A 60 1.55 1.26 -4.32
C GLN A 60 2.44 0.04 -4.53
N ALA A 61 3.26 -0.32 -3.53
CA ALA A 61 4.10 -1.51 -3.58
C ALA A 61 3.28 -2.80 -3.61
N ILE A 62 2.24 -2.90 -2.77
CA ILE A 62 1.29 -4.02 -2.78
C ILE A 62 0.61 -4.13 -4.15
N ALA A 63 0.11 -3.03 -4.71
CA ALA A 63 -0.51 -3.03 -6.02
C ALA A 63 0.45 -3.47 -7.15
N ALA A 64 1.72 -3.04 -7.09
CA ALA A 64 2.74 -3.44 -8.07
C ALA A 64 3.04 -4.94 -8.03
N LEU A 65 3.09 -5.52 -6.83
CA LEU A 65 3.46 -6.92 -6.60
C LEU A 65 2.27 -7.88 -6.54
N SER A 66 1.03 -7.38 -6.63
CA SER A 66 -0.19 -8.18 -6.47
C SER A 66 -0.46 -9.11 -7.66
N ALA A 67 -0.65 -10.40 -7.39
CA ALA A 67 -1.16 -11.39 -8.35
C ALA A 67 -2.69 -11.57 -8.28
N SER A 68 -3.41 -10.61 -7.69
CA SER A 68 -4.87 -10.59 -7.70
C SER A 68 -5.44 -10.18 -9.06
N PRO A 69 -6.72 -10.50 -9.34
CA PRO A 69 -7.39 -10.04 -10.55
C PRO A 69 -7.35 -8.50 -10.71
N GLU A 70 -7.32 -8.03 -11.96
CA GLU A 70 -7.20 -6.60 -12.29
C GLU A 70 -8.26 -5.73 -11.59
N HIS A 71 -9.51 -6.20 -11.51
CA HIS A 71 -10.59 -5.46 -10.85
C HIS A 71 -10.37 -5.30 -9.34
N ALA A 72 -9.72 -6.26 -8.67
CA ALA A 72 -9.39 -6.16 -7.25
C ALA A 72 -8.30 -5.11 -7.04
N ILE A 73 -7.25 -5.12 -7.88
CA ILE A 73 -6.18 -4.12 -7.84
C ILE A 73 -6.74 -2.73 -8.18
N ALA A 74 -7.60 -2.62 -9.19
CA ALA A 74 -8.25 -1.37 -9.57
C ALA A 74 -9.12 -0.83 -8.43
N SER A 75 -9.86 -1.68 -7.73
CA SER A 75 -10.65 -1.30 -6.55
C SER A 75 -9.77 -0.82 -5.39
N PHE A 76 -8.65 -1.50 -5.15
CA PHE A 76 -7.67 -1.12 -4.12
C PHE A 76 -7.04 0.25 -4.39
N GLU A 77 -6.74 0.54 -5.65
CA GLU A 77 -6.19 1.83 -6.10
C GLU A 77 -7.27 2.93 -6.22
N HIS A 78 -8.55 2.56 -6.30
CA HIS A 78 -9.65 3.49 -6.52
C HIS A 78 -9.78 4.49 -5.35
N ARG A 79 -10.09 5.75 -5.67
CA ARG A 79 -10.39 6.78 -4.68
C ARG A 79 -11.88 6.87 -4.47
N VAL A 80 -12.33 6.73 -3.22
CA VAL A 80 -13.74 6.88 -2.84
C VAL A 80 -14.27 8.21 -3.39
N GLY A 81 -15.40 8.12 -4.09
CA GLY A 81 -15.96 9.16 -4.95
C GLY A 81 -15.74 10.59 -4.42
N PRO A 82 -15.01 11.45 -5.15
CA PRO A 82 -14.88 12.87 -4.82
C PRO A 82 -16.24 13.56 -4.71
N ASP A 83 -17.23 13.10 -5.47
CA ASP A 83 -18.59 13.64 -5.47
C ASP A 83 -19.36 13.37 -4.17
N LEU A 84 -18.96 12.37 -3.37
CA LEU A 84 -19.49 12.17 -2.01
C LEU A 84 -19.17 13.34 -1.08
N ALA A 85 -18.10 14.10 -1.38
CA ALA A 85 -17.76 15.32 -0.64
C ALA A 85 -18.73 16.49 -0.92
N ARG A 86 -19.52 16.42 -2.01
CA ARG A 86 -20.42 17.51 -2.41
C ARG A 86 -21.77 17.49 -1.69
N ASN A 87 -22.12 16.37 -1.04
CA ASN A 87 -23.47 16.12 -0.52
C ASN A 87 -23.59 16.19 1.02
N GLY A 88 -22.58 16.68 1.74
CA GLY A 88 -22.65 16.89 3.20
C GLY A 88 -22.93 15.63 4.03
N SER A 89 -22.77 14.44 3.44
CA SER A 89 -23.05 13.16 4.11
C SER A 89 -21.95 12.82 5.12
N ALA A 90 -22.28 12.01 6.14
CA ALA A 90 -21.28 11.47 7.07
C ALA A 90 -20.16 10.66 6.37
N ALA A 91 -20.38 10.24 5.12
CA ALA A 91 -19.37 9.57 4.29
C ALA A 91 -18.32 10.52 3.69
N MET A 92 -18.48 11.84 3.83
CA MET A 92 -17.55 12.85 3.31
C MET A 92 -16.13 12.67 3.86
N LYS A 93 -15.96 12.20 5.10
CA LYS A 93 -14.65 11.93 5.70
C LYS A 93 -13.84 10.85 4.98
N TYR A 94 -14.49 10.02 4.17
CA TYR A 94 -13.82 8.99 3.37
C TYR A 94 -13.56 9.46 1.93
N ALA A 95 -14.17 10.56 1.49
CA ALA A 95 -14.06 11.03 0.12
C ALA A 95 -12.61 11.38 -0.24
N GLY A 96 -12.16 10.96 -1.43
CA GLY A 96 -10.82 11.19 -1.92
C GLY A 96 -9.73 10.25 -1.35
N HIS A 97 -10.04 9.43 -0.33
CA HIS A 97 -9.11 8.40 0.12
C HIS A 97 -9.06 7.23 -0.88
N PRO A 98 -7.86 6.74 -1.25
CA PRO A 98 -7.74 5.43 -1.88
C PRO A 98 -8.35 4.37 -0.95
N VAL A 99 -9.16 3.47 -1.48
CA VAL A 99 -9.77 2.36 -0.72
C VAL A 99 -8.68 1.55 -0.01
N GLY A 100 -7.58 1.28 -0.70
CA GLY A 100 -6.43 0.57 -0.14
C GLY A 100 -5.76 1.28 1.03
N ASN A 101 -5.78 2.62 1.07
CA ASN A 101 -5.23 3.37 2.20
C ASN A 101 -6.09 3.17 3.45
N LEU A 102 -7.42 3.17 3.31
CA LEU A 102 -8.35 2.92 4.41
C LEU A 102 -8.20 1.51 4.95
N LEU A 103 -8.10 0.52 4.04
CA LEU A 103 -7.88 -0.87 4.40
C LEU A 103 -6.55 -1.06 5.15
N LEU A 104 -5.45 -0.51 4.60
CA LEU A 104 -4.15 -0.58 5.25
C LEU A 104 -4.15 0.10 6.62
N ALA A 105 -4.70 1.32 6.73
CA ALA A 105 -4.77 2.03 8.00
C ALA A 105 -5.54 1.23 9.05
N ASN A 106 -6.68 0.64 8.69
CA ASN A 106 -7.44 -0.22 9.58
C ASN A 106 -6.64 -1.45 10.03
N MET A 107 -6.03 -2.18 9.09
CA MET A 107 -5.25 -3.39 9.41
C MET A 107 -4.01 -3.08 10.26
N MET A 108 -3.33 -1.96 10.00
CA MET A 108 -2.19 -1.52 10.81
C MET A 108 -2.60 -1.11 12.24
N THR A 109 -3.78 -0.52 12.38
CA THR A 109 -4.33 -0.14 13.70
C THR A 109 -4.68 -1.39 14.53
N ASP A 110 -5.28 -2.39 13.89
CA ASP A 110 -5.77 -3.60 14.56
C ASP A 110 -4.66 -4.61 14.88
N LEU A 111 -3.73 -4.81 13.93
CA LEU A 111 -2.72 -5.88 14.01
C LEU A 111 -1.31 -5.41 14.34
N GLY A 112 -1.04 -4.09 14.26
CA GLY A 112 0.30 -3.53 14.20
C GLY A 112 0.76 -3.28 12.76
N VAL A 113 1.75 -2.40 12.57
CA VAL A 113 2.14 -1.89 11.25
C VAL A 113 2.60 -3.01 10.33
N LYS A 114 3.58 -3.80 10.76
CA LYS A 114 4.15 -4.87 9.94
C LYS A 114 3.14 -5.98 9.66
N GLU A 115 2.42 -6.44 10.68
CA GLU A 115 1.43 -7.50 10.59
C GLU A 115 0.23 -7.05 9.73
N GLY A 116 -0.19 -5.79 9.85
CA GLY A 116 -1.24 -5.20 9.02
C GLY A 116 -0.85 -5.13 7.54
N ILE A 117 0.39 -4.71 7.24
CA ILE A 117 0.94 -4.72 5.87
C ILE A 117 1.00 -6.15 5.33
N LYS A 118 1.45 -7.11 6.14
CA LYS A 118 1.48 -8.52 5.76
C LYS A 118 0.08 -9.05 5.45
N ALA A 119 -0.90 -8.77 6.31
CA ALA A 119 -2.26 -9.24 6.12
C ALA A 119 -2.88 -8.70 4.82
N VAL A 120 -2.66 -7.42 4.50
CA VAL A 120 -3.09 -6.85 3.22
C VAL A 120 -2.32 -7.44 2.04
N SER A 121 -1.01 -7.67 2.18
CA SER A 121 -0.21 -8.32 1.14
C SER A 121 -0.73 -9.72 0.82
N ASP A 122 -1.12 -10.50 1.83
CA ASP A 122 -1.70 -11.83 1.68
C ASP A 122 -3.07 -11.77 0.97
N MET A 123 -3.95 -10.84 1.35
CA MET A 123 -5.24 -10.60 0.68
C MET A 123 -5.08 -10.29 -0.82
N PHE A 124 -4.01 -9.58 -1.18
CA PHE A 124 -3.71 -9.19 -2.55
C PHE A 124 -2.75 -10.14 -3.27
N ARG A 125 -2.47 -11.32 -2.71
CA ARG A 125 -1.62 -12.35 -3.32
C ARG A 125 -0.28 -11.76 -3.81
N VAL A 126 0.35 -10.94 -2.97
CA VAL A 126 1.62 -10.31 -3.30
C VAL A 126 2.67 -11.39 -3.58
N THR A 127 3.34 -11.28 -4.73
CA THR A 127 4.51 -12.10 -5.07
C THR A 127 5.77 -11.36 -4.64
N GLY A 128 6.35 -11.79 -3.52
CA GLY A 128 7.48 -11.12 -2.86
C GLY A 128 7.12 -10.68 -1.44
N ARG A 129 7.88 -9.73 -0.88
CA ARG A 129 7.64 -9.17 0.46
C ARG A 129 7.53 -7.65 0.39
N VAL A 130 6.58 -7.08 1.12
CA VAL A 130 6.50 -5.63 1.34
C VAL A 130 6.68 -5.37 2.83
N LEU A 131 7.69 -4.58 3.17
CA LEU A 131 8.09 -4.27 4.54
C LEU A 131 8.13 -2.76 4.73
N PRO A 132 7.69 -2.24 5.88
CA PRO A 132 7.90 -0.83 6.20
C PRO A 132 9.36 -0.60 6.63
N VAL A 133 9.89 0.60 6.42
CA VAL A 133 11.22 1.00 6.93
C VAL A 133 11.23 1.13 8.46
N THR A 134 10.07 1.41 9.06
CA THR A 134 9.85 1.51 10.50
C THR A 134 8.43 1.10 10.86
N GLU A 135 8.24 0.58 12.07
CA GLU A 135 6.93 0.28 12.65
C GLU A 135 6.43 1.41 13.56
N ASP A 136 7.27 2.41 13.83
CA ASP A 136 6.95 3.56 14.69
C ASP A 136 6.13 4.63 13.95
N VAL A 137 5.34 5.38 14.72
CA VAL A 137 4.41 6.43 14.26
C VAL A 137 4.96 7.83 14.51
#